data_AF-A0A7C7IU50-F1
#
_entry.id   AF-A0A7C7IU50-F1
#
_cell.length_a   1.000
_cell.length_b   1.000
_cell.length_c   1.000
_cell.angle_alpha   90.00
_cell.angle_beta   90.00
_cell.angle_gamma   90.00
#
_symmetry.space_group_name_H-M   'P 1'
#
loop_
_entity.id
_entity.type
_entity.pdbx_description
1 polymer ?
#
loop_
_entity_poly.entity_id
_entity_poly.type
_entity_poly.pdbx_seq_one_letter_code
_entity_poly.pdbx_strand_id
1 'polypeptide(L)'
;MIPEKFKDTLQHYKEYEYTVLGIENEVFLTEASNPNPLKRKSDWHSELSDFFEKEYEKYSNNKVFFVGCSIGLYRELYSKRLKIYLEENTGALEVDFIIRDFNTLNEDEIFEFAPEHLKEKIIVSYRRQKDLLKEKAISLGFEVFKVDEEISKNRYRYKKKESETKTESLLDLSDSSLTEKIIYLELLGVLKFIRENSKFGISNNSLASLVSAITGGKPETIQSYINPIGNPSVGQKNNPMNKEEGVEAIKSKLIDLGFSIK
;
A
#
# COMPACT_ATOMS: atom_id res chain seq x y z
N MET A 1 5.13 0.55 23.05
CA MET A 1 5.38 2.02 23.13
C MET A 1 4.18 2.82 22.62
N ILE A 2 3.48 3.46 23.55
CA ILE A 2 2.32 4.35 23.37
C ILE A 2 2.84 5.74 22.91
N PRO A 3 2.08 6.52 22.11
CA PRO A 3 2.47 7.90 21.82
C PRO A 3 2.62 8.74 23.07
N GLU A 4 3.66 9.57 23.11
CA GLU A 4 3.81 10.59 24.14
C GLU A 4 2.69 11.62 23.99
N LYS A 5 2.15 12.04 25.13
CA LYS A 5 1.11 13.08 25.20
C LYS A 5 1.76 14.44 25.41
N PHE A 6 1.14 15.50 24.88
CA PHE A 6 1.48 16.90 25.15
C PHE A 6 1.05 17.26 26.57
N LYS A 7 1.80 16.78 27.57
CA LYS A 7 1.43 16.84 28.98
C LYS A 7 1.34 18.28 29.47
N ASP A 8 2.26 19.13 29.04
CA ASP A 8 2.28 20.53 29.46
C ASP A 8 1.12 21.28 28.80
N THR A 9 0.88 21.10 27.49
CA THR A 9 -0.29 21.67 26.80
C THR A 9 -1.60 21.21 27.42
N LEU A 10 -1.76 19.91 27.71
CA LEU A 10 -2.98 19.37 28.28
C LEU A 10 -3.21 19.84 29.73
N GLN A 11 -2.15 20.03 30.51
CA GLN A 11 -2.24 20.56 31.86
C GLN A 11 -2.73 22.01 31.84
N HIS A 12 -2.12 22.86 31.01
CA HIS A 12 -2.54 24.25 30.85
C HIS A 12 -3.95 24.37 30.25
N TYR A 13 -4.34 23.45 29.37
CA TYR A 13 -5.71 23.39 28.84
C TYR A 13 -6.73 23.11 29.95
N LYS A 14 -6.46 22.16 30.85
CA LYS A 14 -7.35 21.88 32.00
C LYS A 14 -7.46 23.07 32.95
N GLU A 15 -6.35 23.77 33.18
CA GLU A 15 -6.33 25.00 33.98
C GLU A 15 -7.17 26.10 33.32
N TYR A 16 -7.11 26.22 31.99
CA TYR A 16 -7.97 27.08 31.20
C TYR A 16 -9.45 26.68 31.34
N GLU A 17 -9.81 25.41 31.12
CA GLU A 17 -11.20 24.94 31.23
C GLU A 17 -11.75 25.24 32.62
N TYR A 18 -11.00 24.94 33.68
CA TYR A 18 -11.40 25.22 35.05
C TYR A 18 -11.59 26.73 35.31
N THR A 19 -10.68 27.56 34.79
CA THR A 19 -10.72 29.00 35.00
C THR A 19 -11.83 29.66 34.19
N VAL A 20 -12.00 29.31 32.92
CA VAL A 20 -13.00 29.93 32.03
C VAL A 20 -14.40 29.40 32.31
N LEU A 21 -14.59 28.10 32.54
CA LEU A 21 -15.90 27.57 32.94
C LEU A 21 -16.27 28.01 34.37
N GLY A 22 -15.27 28.16 35.26
CA GLY A 22 -15.47 28.77 36.57
C GLY A 22 -15.92 30.23 36.47
N ILE A 23 -15.28 31.02 35.61
CA ILE A 23 -15.64 32.40 35.33
C ILE A 23 -16.99 32.52 34.63
N GLU A 24 -17.33 31.67 33.66
CA GLU A 24 -18.65 31.69 33.01
C GLU A 24 -19.78 31.42 34.02
N ASN A 25 -19.55 30.53 35.00
CA ASN A 25 -20.49 30.29 36.09
C ASN A 25 -20.58 31.46 37.10
N GLU A 26 -19.48 32.16 37.39
CA GLU A 26 -19.47 33.33 38.29
C GLU A 26 -19.97 34.62 37.61
N VAL A 27 -19.71 34.82 36.31
CA VAL A 27 -20.16 35.98 35.54
C VAL A 27 -21.69 35.99 35.36
N PHE A 28 -22.33 34.83 35.42
CA PHE A 28 -23.80 34.72 35.54
C PHE A 28 -24.35 35.28 36.86
N LEU A 29 -23.51 35.46 37.89
CA LEU A 29 -23.92 35.91 39.22
C LEU A 29 -23.55 37.36 39.54
N THR A 30 -22.57 37.96 38.86
CA THR A 30 -22.18 39.36 39.11
C THR A 30 -21.78 40.07 37.82
N GLU A 31 -22.66 40.96 37.34
CA GLU A 31 -22.29 41.95 36.34
C GLU A 31 -21.31 42.97 36.93
N ALA A 32 -20.37 43.43 36.08
CA ALA A 32 -19.35 44.45 36.30
C ALA A 32 -18.06 43.99 37.01
N SER A 33 -17.03 43.66 36.23
CA SER A 33 -15.59 44.00 36.44
C SER A 33 -14.60 43.15 35.59
N ASN A 34 -15.07 42.17 34.81
CA ASN A 34 -14.14 41.25 34.13
C ASN A 34 -13.68 41.80 32.75
N PRO A 35 -12.39 41.68 32.36
CA PRO A 35 -11.92 42.04 31.03
C PRO A 35 -12.71 41.29 29.97
N ASN A 36 -12.98 41.94 28.82
CA ASN A 36 -13.75 41.40 27.71
C ASN A 36 -13.43 39.89 27.48
N PRO A 37 -14.39 38.98 27.73
CA PRO A 37 -14.19 37.53 27.67
C PRO A 37 -13.57 37.03 26.36
N LEU A 38 -13.87 37.71 25.24
CA LEU A 38 -13.34 37.40 23.91
C LEU A 38 -11.83 37.67 23.80
N LYS A 39 -11.32 38.74 24.42
CA LYS A 39 -9.90 39.08 24.40
C LYS A 39 -9.09 38.08 25.22
N ARG A 40 -9.60 37.72 26.40
CA ARG A 40 -8.99 36.71 27.27
C ARG A 40 -8.90 35.35 26.57
N LYS A 41 -9.94 34.92 25.87
CA LYS A 41 -9.95 33.67 25.08
C LYS A 41 -8.87 33.65 23.98
N SER A 42 -8.65 34.78 23.29
CA SER A 42 -7.62 34.89 22.25
C SER A 42 -6.21 34.80 22.82
N ASP A 43 -5.94 35.46 23.96
CA ASP A 43 -4.63 35.43 24.61
C ASP A 43 -4.27 34.01 25.07
N TRP A 44 -5.23 33.27 25.64
CA TRP A 44 -5.05 31.87 26.04
C TRP A 44 -4.77 30.91 24.88
N HIS A 45 -5.44 31.10 23.74
CA HIS A 45 -5.20 30.25 22.58
C HIS A 45 -3.76 30.41 22.05
N SER A 46 -3.22 31.63 22.12
CA SER A 46 -1.82 31.92 21.82
C SER A 46 -0.88 31.20 22.80
N GLU A 47 -1.14 31.30 24.10
CA GLU A 47 -0.31 30.64 25.13
C GLU A 47 -0.30 29.10 24.97
N LEU A 48 -1.47 28.48 24.76
CA LEU A 48 -1.58 27.03 24.52
C LEU A 48 -0.83 26.61 23.26
N SER A 49 -0.87 27.43 22.20
CA SER A 49 -0.11 27.20 20.97
C SER A 49 1.40 27.23 21.22
N ASP A 50 1.89 28.15 22.05
CA ASP A 50 3.31 28.23 22.42
C ASP A 50 3.77 27.01 23.23
N PHE A 51 2.93 26.52 24.15
CA PHE A 51 3.22 25.28 24.88
C PHE A 51 3.27 24.08 23.95
N PHE A 52 2.28 23.97 23.05
CA PHE A 52 2.23 22.91 22.05
C PHE A 52 3.47 22.91 21.16
N GLU A 53 3.89 24.08 20.65
CA GLU A 53 5.06 24.19 19.77
C GLU A 53 6.35 23.78 20.49
N LYS A 54 6.55 24.23 21.73
CA LYS A 54 7.72 23.83 22.54
C LYS A 54 7.77 22.32 22.77
N GLU A 55 6.65 21.70 23.12
CA GLU A 55 6.58 20.24 23.30
C GLU A 55 6.77 19.51 21.96
N TYR A 56 6.18 20.00 20.87
CA TYR A 56 6.32 19.44 19.53
C TYR A 56 7.79 19.40 19.10
N GLU A 57 8.51 20.51 19.26
CA GLU A 57 9.93 20.61 18.95
C GLU A 57 10.77 19.69 19.85
N LYS A 58 10.51 19.70 21.16
CA LYS A 58 11.19 18.84 22.13
C LYS A 58 11.03 17.36 21.77
N TYR A 59 9.82 16.91 21.46
CA TYR A 59 9.57 15.51 21.09
C TYR A 59 10.18 15.16 19.73
N SER A 60 10.12 16.09 18.77
CA SER A 60 10.75 15.91 17.46
C SER A 60 12.26 15.75 17.58
N ASN A 61 12.92 16.64 18.33
CA ASN A 61 14.38 16.64 18.55
C ASN A 61 14.85 15.41 19.33
N ASN A 62 14.06 14.98 20.32
CA ASN A 62 14.36 13.80 21.14
C ASN A 62 13.96 12.48 20.48
N LYS A 63 13.46 12.52 19.24
CA LYS A 63 13.01 11.35 18.47
C LYS A 63 11.99 10.51 19.24
N VAL A 64 11.03 11.18 19.86
CA VAL A 64 9.94 10.54 20.58
C VAL A 64 8.75 10.39 19.63
N PHE A 65 8.06 9.26 19.70
CA PHE A 65 6.83 9.09 18.95
C PHE A 65 5.67 9.79 19.67
N PHE A 66 4.98 10.67 18.96
CA PHE A 66 3.76 11.33 19.37
C PHE A 66 2.81 11.42 18.17
N VAL A 67 1.51 11.57 18.44
CA VAL A 67 0.51 11.70 17.39
C VAL A 67 0.76 13.04 16.67
N GLY A 68 0.84 13.03 15.34
CA GLY A 68 1.13 14.24 14.55
C GLY A 68 2.61 14.51 14.29
N CYS A 69 3.53 13.64 14.74
CA CYS A 69 4.94 13.73 14.39
C CYS A 69 5.20 13.66 12.87
N SER A 70 6.37 14.12 12.44
CA SER A 70 6.72 14.06 11.01
C SER A 70 6.73 12.61 10.50
N ILE A 71 6.38 12.41 9.23
CA ILE A 71 6.43 11.08 8.60
C ILE A 71 7.84 10.47 8.63
N GLY A 72 8.88 11.30 8.56
CA GLY A 72 10.27 10.85 8.67
C GLY A 72 10.57 10.23 10.04
N LEU A 73 10.17 10.93 11.10
CA LEU A 73 10.32 10.43 12.47
C LEU A 73 9.48 9.16 12.71
N TYR A 74 8.24 9.14 12.20
CA TYR A 74 7.39 7.96 12.28
C TYR A 74 8.06 6.71 11.67
N ARG A 75 8.64 6.86 10.46
CA ARG A 75 9.36 5.78 9.76
C ARG A 75 10.58 5.31 10.53
N GLU A 76 11.37 6.25 11.05
CA GLU A 76 12.56 5.94 11.85
C GLU A 76 12.21 5.10 13.09
N LEU A 77 11.10 5.42 13.75
CA LEU A 77 10.69 4.74 14.99
C LEU A 77 9.86 3.48 14.76
N TYR A 78 9.37 3.23 13.54
CA TYR A 78 8.42 2.16 13.23
C TYR A 78 8.89 0.78 13.73
N SER A 79 10.08 0.34 13.29
CA SER A 79 10.58 -1.00 13.60
C SER A 79 10.81 -1.21 15.09
N LYS A 80 11.30 -0.17 15.80
CA LYS A 80 11.48 -0.21 17.26
C LYS A 80 10.14 -0.35 17.97
N ARG A 81 9.14 0.44 17.55
CA ARG A 81 7.79 0.40 18.14
C ARG A 81 7.08 -0.92 17.87
N LEU A 82 7.23 -1.47 16.67
CA LEU A 82 6.71 -2.77 16.30
C LEU A 82 7.31 -3.86 17.18
N LYS A 83 8.63 -3.90 17.30
CA LYS A 83 9.34 -4.87 18.15
C LYS A 83 8.80 -4.86 19.58
N ILE A 84 8.75 -3.68 20.21
CA ILE A 84 8.24 -3.53 21.59
C ILE A 84 6.81 -4.04 21.68
N TYR A 85 5.96 -3.72 20.72
CA TYR A 85 4.57 -4.18 20.74
C TYR A 85 4.45 -5.71 20.64
N LEU A 86 5.21 -6.36 19.77
CA LEU A 86 5.19 -7.82 19.62
C LEU A 86 5.74 -8.53 20.86
N GLU A 87 6.72 -7.94 21.54
CA GLU A 87 7.22 -8.43 22.84
C GLU A 87 6.17 -8.33 23.95
N GLU A 88 5.41 -7.22 23.99
CA GLU A 88 4.34 -6.97 24.96
C GLU A 88 3.06 -7.78 24.67
N ASN A 89 2.86 -8.24 23.43
CA ASN A 89 1.63 -8.88 22.97
C ASN A 89 1.94 -10.21 22.26
N THR A 90 2.18 -11.27 23.07
CA THR A 90 2.53 -12.59 22.55
C THR A 90 1.45 -13.12 21.60
N GLY A 91 1.84 -13.54 20.40
CA GLY A 91 0.93 -14.05 19.36
C GLY A 91 0.31 -12.97 18.48
N ALA A 92 0.56 -11.68 18.76
CA ALA A 92 0.17 -10.61 17.86
C ALA A 92 1.00 -10.63 16.57
N LEU A 93 0.40 -10.12 15.50
CA LEU A 93 0.99 -9.94 14.18
C LEU A 93 1.33 -8.47 13.95
N GLU A 94 2.14 -8.18 12.92
CA GLU A 94 2.40 -6.79 12.51
C GLU A 94 1.10 -6.06 12.10
N VAL A 95 0.11 -6.76 11.57
CA VAL A 95 -1.19 -6.13 11.25
C VAL A 95 -1.96 -5.66 12.49
N ASP A 96 -1.79 -6.33 13.64
CA ASP A 96 -2.39 -5.89 14.91
C ASP A 96 -1.77 -4.58 15.37
N PHE A 97 -0.44 -4.46 15.25
CA PHE A 97 0.28 -3.22 15.49
C PHE A 97 -0.21 -2.09 14.57
N ILE A 98 -0.40 -2.40 13.28
CA ILE A 98 -0.88 -1.45 12.28
C ILE A 98 -2.26 -0.92 12.65
N ILE A 99 -3.21 -1.79 13.01
CA ILE A 99 -4.56 -1.38 13.40
C ILE A 99 -4.56 -0.59 14.70
N ARG A 100 -3.76 -1.00 15.69
CA ARG A 100 -3.60 -0.21 16.92
C ARG A 100 -3.14 1.21 16.59
N ASP A 101 -2.12 1.36 15.74
CA ASP A 101 -1.64 2.68 15.32
C ASP A 101 -2.72 3.46 14.57
N PHE A 102 -3.40 2.83 13.63
CA PHE A 102 -4.50 3.43 12.89
C PHE A 102 -5.57 4.04 13.80
N ASN A 103 -5.90 3.35 14.89
CA ASN A 103 -6.90 3.76 15.88
C ASN A 103 -6.35 4.75 16.92
N THR A 104 -5.02 4.80 17.11
CA THR A 104 -4.38 5.75 18.02
C THR A 104 -4.19 7.11 17.36
N LEU A 105 -4.09 7.13 16.04
CA LEU A 105 -4.08 8.32 15.24
C LEU A 105 -5.50 8.93 15.24
N ASN A 106 -5.85 9.75 16.24
CA ASN A 106 -7.06 10.56 16.23
C ASN A 106 -6.71 12.00 15.80
N GLU A 107 -7.39 12.51 14.78
CA GLU A 107 -7.20 13.86 14.23
C GLU A 107 -7.63 14.91 15.27
N ASP A 108 -8.74 14.67 15.95
CA ASP A 108 -9.44 15.69 16.73
C ASP A 108 -8.66 16.18 17.96
N GLU A 109 -7.79 15.36 18.54
CA GLU A 109 -7.06 15.70 19.78
C GLU A 109 -5.85 16.63 19.56
N ILE A 110 -5.30 16.70 18.34
CA ILE A 110 -4.04 17.44 18.08
C ILE A 110 -4.31 18.82 17.50
N PHE A 111 -5.37 18.96 16.71
CA PHE A 111 -5.58 20.17 15.90
C PHE A 111 -6.12 21.36 16.67
N GLU A 112 -6.73 21.14 17.84
CA GLU A 112 -7.29 22.24 18.63
C GLU A 112 -6.22 23.24 19.10
N PHE A 113 -5.00 22.77 19.41
CA PHE A 113 -3.95 23.59 20.02
C PHE A 113 -2.73 23.82 19.11
N ALA A 114 -2.69 23.20 17.94
CA ALA A 114 -1.57 23.36 17.03
C ALA A 114 -1.55 24.79 16.45
N PRO A 115 -0.41 25.49 16.41
CA PRO A 115 -0.32 26.79 15.77
C PRO A 115 -0.50 26.66 14.26
N GLU A 116 -0.99 27.73 13.62
CA GLU A 116 -1.45 27.71 12.22
C GLU A 116 -0.38 27.20 11.23
N HIS A 117 0.89 27.56 11.44
CA HIS A 117 2.00 27.13 10.57
C HIS A 117 2.40 25.66 10.74
N LEU A 118 1.98 25.01 11.83
CA LEU A 118 2.21 23.57 12.06
C LEU A 118 1.01 22.72 11.66
N LYS A 119 -0.22 23.25 11.71
CA LYS A 119 -1.45 22.50 11.39
C LYS A 119 -1.34 21.77 10.07
N GLU A 120 -0.99 22.46 8.98
CA GLU A 120 -0.89 21.84 7.67
C GLU A 120 0.18 20.73 7.63
N LYS A 121 1.34 20.95 8.25
CA LYS A 121 2.43 19.96 8.32
C LYS A 121 2.00 18.70 9.08
N ILE A 122 1.25 18.88 10.17
CA ILE A 122 0.70 17.78 10.98
C ILE A 122 -0.35 17.02 10.16
N ILE A 123 -1.30 17.71 9.52
CA ILE A 123 -2.33 17.09 8.66
C ILE A 123 -1.68 16.24 7.57
N VAL A 124 -0.71 16.80 6.85
CA VAL A 124 -0.01 16.09 5.76
C VAL A 124 0.76 14.89 6.30
N SER A 125 1.46 15.04 7.43
CA SER A 125 2.20 13.95 8.05
C SER A 125 1.26 12.83 8.50
N TYR A 126 0.13 13.18 9.10
CA TYR A 126 -0.90 12.26 9.55
C TYR A 126 -1.48 11.43 8.38
N ARG A 127 -1.86 12.09 7.28
CA ARG A 127 -2.37 11.40 6.07
C ARG A 127 -1.34 10.39 5.55
N ARG A 128 -0.08 10.83 5.43
CA ARG A 128 1.02 9.98 4.98
C ARG A 128 1.29 8.80 5.92
N GLN A 129 1.08 8.95 7.22
CA GLN A 129 1.20 7.84 8.17
C GLN A 129 0.09 6.81 7.95
N LYS A 130 -1.17 7.25 7.79
CA LYS A 130 -2.28 6.35 7.45
C LYS A 130 -2.04 5.61 6.13
N ASP A 131 -1.54 6.30 5.11
CA ASP A 131 -1.27 5.70 3.81
C ASP A 131 -0.16 4.63 3.93
N LEU A 132 0.95 4.96 4.60
CA LEU A 132 2.04 4.01 4.89
C LEU A 132 1.52 2.75 5.62
N LEU A 133 0.65 2.93 6.60
CA LEU A 133 0.08 1.84 7.37
C LEU A 133 -0.84 0.95 6.52
N LYS A 134 -1.65 1.54 5.62
CA LYS A 134 -2.48 0.78 4.66
C LYS A 134 -1.62 -0.02 3.70
N GLU A 135 -0.60 0.60 3.11
CA GLU A 135 0.33 -0.05 2.20
C GLU A 135 1.00 -1.26 2.86
N LYS A 136 1.44 -1.09 4.11
CA LYS A 136 2.01 -2.19 4.90
C LYS A 136 0.99 -3.31 5.14
N ALA A 137 -0.22 -2.99 5.56
CA ALA A 137 -1.26 -4.01 5.76
C ALA A 137 -1.54 -4.80 4.46
N ILE A 138 -1.62 -4.10 3.33
CA ILE A 138 -1.81 -4.70 2.00
C ILE A 138 -0.64 -5.63 1.66
N SER A 139 0.61 -5.21 1.90
CA SER A 139 1.79 -6.06 1.68
C SER A 139 1.82 -7.32 2.55
N LEU A 140 1.16 -7.28 3.70
CA LEU A 140 0.99 -8.41 4.61
C LEU A 140 -0.22 -9.29 4.24
N GLY A 141 -0.95 -8.96 3.18
CA GLY A 141 -2.13 -9.69 2.73
C GLY A 141 -3.40 -9.36 3.52
N PHE A 142 -3.50 -8.15 4.08
CA PHE A 142 -4.65 -7.69 4.84
C PHE A 142 -5.29 -6.46 4.22
N GLU A 143 -6.60 -6.34 4.37
CA GLU A 143 -7.37 -5.15 4.06
C GLU A 143 -7.78 -4.44 5.35
N VAL A 144 -7.52 -3.14 5.43
CA VAL A 144 -7.94 -2.28 6.55
C VAL A 144 -9.23 -1.58 6.18
N PHE A 145 -10.26 -1.72 7.02
CA PHE A 145 -11.56 -1.11 6.80
C PHE A 145 -12.06 -0.38 8.05
N LYS A 146 -12.87 0.66 7.83
CA LYS A 146 -13.52 1.41 8.90
C LYS A 146 -14.74 0.64 9.40
N VAL A 147 -14.97 0.65 10.70
CA VAL A 147 -16.18 0.12 11.33
C VAL A 147 -16.98 1.30 11.85
N ASP A 148 -18.18 1.49 11.29
CA ASP A 148 -19.13 2.46 11.78
C ASP A 148 -19.99 1.82 12.89
N GLU A 149 -19.50 1.86 14.13
CA GLU A 149 -20.29 1.53 15.32
C GLU A 149 -20.88 2.84 15.89
N GLU A 150 -22.19 2.87 16.19
CA GLU A 150 -22.93 4.05 16.69
C GLU A 150 -22.29 4.74 17.91
N ILE A 151 -21.42 4.04 18.64
CA ILE A 151 -20.82 4.47 19.91
C ILE A 151 -19.35 4.90 19.75
N SER A 152 -18.67 4.53 18.65
CA SER A 152 -17.26 4.88 18.43
C SER A 152 -17.01 5.32 17.00
N LYS A 153 -17.07 6.64 16.77
CA LYS A 153 -16.63 7.24 15.50
C LYS A 153 -15.15 6.88 15.28
N ASN A 154 -14.83 6.38 14.08
CA ASN A 154 -13.46 6.18 13.57
C ASN A 154 -12.64 5.01 14.12
N ARG A 155 -13.26 3.85 14.42
CA ARG A 155 -12.48 2.61 14.59
C ARG A 155 -12.19 1.93 13.25
N TYR A 156 -10.98 1.44 13.10
CA TYR A 156 -10.52 0.60 12.01
C TYR A 156 -10.30 -0.83 12.50
N ARG A 157 -10.60 -1.79 11.63
CA ARG A 157 -10.28 -3.20 11.79
C ARG A 157 -9.57 -3.72 10.54
N TYR A 158 -9.06 -4.94 10.61
CA TYR A 158 -8.49 -5.62 9.46
C TYR A 158 -9.24 -6.92 9.20
N LYS A 159 -9.25 -7.34 7.94
CA LYS A 159 -9.56 -8.72 7.53
C LYS A 159 -8.41 -9.23 6.70
N LYS A 160 -8.12 -10.53 6.79
CA LYS A 160 -7.25 -11.15 5.82
C LYS A 160 -7.88 -10.88 4.46
N LYS A 161 -7.11 -10.35 3.52
CA LYS A 161 -7.58 -10.25 2.16
C LYS A 161 -7.81 -11.70 1.77
N GLU A 162 -9.07 -12.09 1.66
CA GLU A 162 -9.40 -13.30 0.94
C GLU A 162 -8.67 -13.10 -0.38
N SER A 163 -7.71 -13.98 -0.69
CA SER A 163 -7.45 -14.18 -2.10
C SER A 163 -8.86 -14.38 -2.64
N GLU A 164 -9.27 -13.54 -3.58
CA GLU A 164 -10.10 -14.11 -4.62
C GLU A 164 -9.28 -15.32 -5.06
N THR A 165 -9.60 -16.49 -4.51
CA THR A 165 -9.73 -17.65 -5.33
C THR A 165 -10.74 -17.17 -6.36
N LYS A 166 -10.24 -16.47 -7.40
CA LYS A 166 -10.45 -16.95 -8.75
C LYS A 166 -10.39 -18.45 -8.53
N THR A 167 -11.53 -19.10 -8.55
CA THR A 167 -11.56 -20.48 -8.99
C THR A 167 -10.69 -20.40 -10.23
N GLU A 168 -9.43 -20.80 -10.14
CA GLU A 168 -8.63 -21.07 -11.30
C GLU A 168 -9.40 -22.24 -11.90
N SER A 169 -10.45 -21.93 -12.66
CA SER A 169 -10.96 -22.82 -13.65
C SER A 169 -9.71 -23.11 -14.45
N LEU A 170 -9.18 -24.32 -14.26
CA LEU A 170 -8.02 -24.79 -14.98
C LEU A 170 -8.30 -24.46 -16.43
N LEU A 171 -7.55 -23.49 -16.98
CA LEU A 171 -7.76 -23.03 -18.33
C LEU A 171 -7.41 -24.23 -19.21
N ASP A 172 -8.43 -24.91 -19.70
CA ASP A 172 -8.23 -26.07 -20.55
C ASP A 172 -7.68 -25.58 -21.88
N LEU A 173 -6.39 -25.86 -22.10
CA LEU A 173 -5.68 -25.57 -23.33
C LEU A 173 -5.44 -26.85 -24.16
N SER A 174 -6.01 -27.99 -23.74
CA SER A 174 -5.74 -29.29 -24.36
C SER A 174 -6.22 -29.38 -25.81
N ASP A 175 -7.19 -28.56 -26.19
CA ASP A 175 -7.75 -28.43 -27.54
C ASP A 175 -6.93 -27.52 -28.48
N SER A 176 -5.86 -26.90 -27.98
CA SER A 176 -5.00 -26.01 -28.78
C SER A 176 -4.45 -26.71 -30.03
N SER A 177 -4.62 -26.08 -31.18
CA SER A 177 -4.05 -26.51 -32.46
C SER A 177 -2.52 -26.42 -32.46
N LEU A 178 -1.89 -27.15 -33.40
CA LEU A 178 -0.43 -27.08 -33.57
C LEU A 178 0.07 -25.65 -33.83
N THR A 179 -0.71 -24.84 -34.55
CA THR A 179 -0.34 -23.43 -34.80
C THR A 179 -0.34 -22.64 -33.50
N GLU A 180 -1.39 -22.76 -32.69
CA GLU A 180 -1.50 -22.06 -31.40
C GLU A 180 -0.39 -22.47 -30.44
N LYS A 181 -0.08 -23.78 -30.36
CA LYS A 181 1.06 -24.28 -29.55
C LYS A 181 2.39 -23.64 -29.95
N ILE A 182 2.64 -23.42 -31.24
CA ILE A 182 3.87 -22.74 -31.69
C ILE A 182 3.85 -21.25 -31.33
N ILE A 183 2.69 -20.58 -31.45
CA ILE A 183 2.56 -19.18 -31.04
C ILE A 183 2.78 -19.04 -29.52
N TYR A 184 2.24 -19.94 -28.69
CA TYR A 184 2.54 -19.99 -27.25
C TYR A 184 4.04 -20.10 -26.99
N LEU A 185 4.74 -21.02 -27.67
CA LEU A 185 6.18 -21.22 -27.49
C LEU A 185 7.02 -20.00 -27.94
N GLU A 186 6.58 -19.27 -28.96
CA GLU A 186 7.25 -18.05 -29.41
C GLU A 186 7.02 -16.89 -28.44
N LEU A 187 5.76 -16.61 -28.06
CA LEU A 187 5.40 -15.52 -27.14
C LEU A 187 6.01 -15.69 -25.74
N LEU A 188 6.11 -16.93 -25.26
CA LEU A 188 6.77 -17.26 -23.99
C LEU A 188 8.31 -17.25 -24.10
N GLY A 189 8.87 -17.01 -25.28
CA GLY A 189 10.31 -16.97 -25.51
C GLY A 189 11.00 -18.34 -25.49
N VAL A 190 10.25 -19.44 -25.48
CA VAL A 190 10.79 -20.81 -25.42
C VAL A 190 11.58 -21.13 -26.68
N LEU A 191 11.08 -20.75 -27.85
CA LEU A 191 11.81 -21.00 -29.11
C LEU A 191 13.14 -20.23 -29.15
N LYS A 192 13.15 -18.99 -28.67
CA LYS A 192 14.37 -18.19 -28.51
C LYS A 192 15.33 -18.84 -27.52
N PHE A 193 14.83 -19.22 -26.33
CA PHE A 193 15.61 -19.87 -25.29
C PHE A 193 16.31 -21.15 -25.78
N ILE A 194 15.61 -22.02 -26.53
CA ILE A 194 16.20 -23.25 -27.06
C ILE A 194 17.32 -22.94 -28.05
N ARG A 195 17.13 -21.96 -28.94
CA ARG A 195 18.14 -21.56 -29.92
C ARG A 195 19.41 -21.07 -29.22
N GLU A 196 19.26 -20.23 -28.21
CA GLU A 196 20.36 -19.60 -27.47
C GLU A 196 21.10 -20.57 -26.52
N ASN A 197 20.41 -21.56 -25.94
CA ASN A 197 21.02 -22.50 -24.99
C ASN A 197 21.69 -23.74 -25.62
N SER A 198 21.74 -23.81 -26.95
CA SER A 198 22.41 -24.89 -27.66
C SER A 198 23.91 -24.57 -27.86
N LYS A 199 24.81 -25.41 -27.32
CA LYS A 199 26.27 -25.19 -27.34
C LYS A 199 26.87 -24.92 -28.74
N PHE A 200 26.25 -25.44 -29.79
CA PHE A 200 26.73 -25.32 -31.17
C PHE A 200 25.71 -24.68 -32.11
N GLY A 201 24.65 -24.05 -31.57
CA GLY A 201 23.47 -23.71 -32.33
C GLY A 201 22.62 -24.94 -32.65
N ILE A 202 21.30 -24.78 -32.65
CA ILE A 202 20.35 -25.83 -33.01
C ILE A 202 19.95 -25.63 -34.47
N SER A 203 20.04 -26.70 -35.27
CA SER A 203 19.52 -26.64 -36.64
C SER A 203 17.99 -26.51 -36.64
N ASN A 204 17.41 -25.95 -37.70
CA ASN A 204 15.94 -25.87 -37.81
C ASN A 204 15.28 -27.27 -37.78
N ASN A 205 15.95 -28.31 -38.30
CA ASN A 205 15.45 -29.70 -38.24
C ASN A 205 15.44 -30.22 -36.80
N SER A 206 16.52 -29.99 -36.06
CA SER A 206 16.66 -30.40 -34.66
C SER A 206 15.69 -29.63 -33.76
N LEU A 207 15.50 -28.33 -34.02
CA LEU A 207 14.51 -27.51 -33.32
C LEU A 207 13.08 -28.01 -33.60
N ALA A 208 12.76 -28.32 -34.84
CA ALA A 208 11.46 -28.89 -35.21
C ALA A 208 11.22 -30.25 -34.54
N SER A 209 12.25 -31.09 -34.44
CA SER A 209 12.15 -32.39 -33.76
C SER A 209 11.90 -32.24 -32.25
N LEU A 210 12.55 -31.28 -31.60
CA LEU A 210 12.31 -30.99 -30.18
C LEU A 210 10.91 -30.39 -29.96
N VAL A 211 10.49 -29.43 -30.78
CA VAL A 211 9.15 -28.84 -30.71
C VAL A 211 8.07 -29.89 -31.03
N SER A 212 8.37 -30.87 -31.89
CA SER A 212 7.49 -32.04 -32.15
C SER A 212 7.24 -32.84 -30.87
N ALA A 213 8.29 -33.11 -30.09
CA ALA A 213 8.15 -33.80 -28.81
C ALA A 213 7.30 -33.03 -27.79
N ILE A 214 7.31 -31.69 -27.84
CA ILE A 214 6.51 -30.82 -26.94
C ILE A 214 5.05 -30.73 -27.41
N THR A 215 4.82 -30.60 -28.72
CA THR A 215 3.50 -30.22 -29.27
C THR A 215 2.69 -31.40 -29.80
N GLY A 216 3.33 -32.54 -30.07
CA GLY A 216 2.74 -33.71 -30.74
C GLY A 216 2.59 -33.55 -32.25
N GLY A 217 3.03 -32.44 -32.85
CA GLY A 217 2.96 -32.21 -34.29
C GLY A 217 4.06 -32.93 -35.07
N LYS A 218 3.87 -33.13 -36.38
CA LYS A 218 4.90 -33.73 -37.25
C LYS A 218 6.10 -32.77 -37.42
N PRO A 219 7.36 -33.24 -37.31
CA PRO A 219 8.54 -32.40 -37.46
C PRO A 219 8.56 -31.58 -38.76
N GLU A 220 8.18 -32.16 -39.89
CA GLU A 220 8.20 -31.48 -41.21
C GLU A 220 7.21 -30.29 -41.24
N THR A 221 6.03 -30.47 -40.63
CA THR A 221 5.02 -29.41 -40.52
C THR A 221 5.52 -28.30 -39.60
N ILE A 222 6.06 -28.65 -38.44
CA ILE A 222 6.61 -27.68 -37.47
C ILE A 222 7.76 -26.90 -38.07
N GLN A 223 8.65 -27.57 -38.81
CA GLN A 223 9.76 -26.92 -39.49
C GLN A 223 9.27 -25.80 -40.42
N SER A 224 8.19 -26.06 -41.17
CA SER A 224 7.59 -25.08 -42.07
C SER A 224 7.03 -23.84 -41.35
N TYR A 225 6.70 -23.98 -40.06
CA TYR A 225 6.18 -22.90 -39.20
C TYR A 225 7.29 -22.12 -38.49
N ILE A 226 8.31 -22.80 -37.93
CA ILE A 226 9.36 -22.14 -37.15
C ILE A 226 10.40 -21.41 -38.01
N ASN A 227 10.64 -21.88 -39.24
CA ASN A 227 11.64 -21.31 -40.14
C ASN A 227 11.34 -19.83 -40.47
N PRO A 228 10.11 -19.43 -40.84
CA PRO A 228 9.81 -18.03 -41.14
C PRO A 228 9.79 -17.08 -39.93
N ILE A 229 9.57 -17.56 -38.70
CA ILE A 229 9.46 -16.72 -37.48
C ILE A 229 10.74 -15.91 -37.21
N GLY A 230 11.91 -16.45 -37.55
CA GLY A 230 13.22 -15.80 -37.31
C GLY A 230 14.00 -15.43 -38.57
N ASN A 231 13.40 -15.59 -39.76
CA ASN A 231 14.11 -15.39 -41.02
C ASN A 231 13.21 -14.70 -42.06
N PRO A 232 13.38 -13.39 -42.30
CA PRO A 232 12.56 -12.67 -43.27
C PRO A 232 12.86 -13.06 -44.72
N SER A 233 13.97 -13.73 -44.99
CA SER A 233 14.39 -14.14 -46.33
C SER A 233 13.73 -15.44 -46.82
N VAL A 234 12.96 -16.13 -45.98
CA VAL A 234 12.17 -17.32 -46.39
C VAL A 234 10.70 -16.96 -46.56
N GLY A 235 9.98 -17.77 -47.36
CA GLY A 235 8.55 -17.56 -47.63
C GLY A 235 7.72 -17.51 -46.35
N GLN A 236 7.02 -16.38 -46.15
CA GLN A 236 6.28 -16.08 -44.93
C GLN A 236 4.85 -16.65 -44.89
N LYS A 237 4.42 -17.35 -45.94
CA LYS A 237 3.06 -17.90 -46.07
C LYS A 237 2.65 -18.77 -44.88
N ASN A 238 3.61 -19.49 -44.30
CA ASN A 238 3.37 -20.42 -43.20
C ASN A 238 3.76 -19.85 -41.83
N ASN A 239 4.11 -18.56 -41.72
CA ASN A 239 4.47 -17.96 -40.44
C ASN A 239 3.25 -17.90 -39.51
N PRO A 240 3.26 -18.59 -38.35
CA PRO A 240 2.16 -18.54 -37.39
C PRO A 240 1.89 -17.13 -36.86
N MET A 241 2.92 -16.29 -36.80
CA MET A 241 2.83 -14.92 -36.27
C MET A 241 2.10 -13.95 -37.21
N ASN A 242 1.85 -14.34 -38.48
CA ASN A 242 1.09 -13.52 -39.42
C ASN A 242 -0.43 -13.64 -39.23
N LYS A 243 -0.90 -14.51 -38.34
CA LYS A 243 -2.33 -14.67 -38.02
C LYS A 243 -2.70 -13.76 -36.86
N GLU A 244 -2.81 -12.45 -37.11
CA GLU A 244 -3.00 -11.41 -36.08
C GLU A 244 -4.11 -11.75 -35.07
N GLU A 245 -5.32 -12.11 -35.53
CA GLU A 245 -6.43 -12.48 -34.65
C GLU A 245 -6.09 -13.65 -33.71
N GLY A 246 -5.42 -14.67 -34.24
CA GLY A 246 -5.02 -15.84 -33.45
C GLY A 246 -3.90 -15.52 -32.45
N VAL A 247 -2.98 -14.63 -32.83
CA VAL A 247 -1.91 -14.16 -31.94
C VAL A 247 -2.48 -13.35 -30.79
N GLU A 248 -3.40 -12.41 -31.04
CA GLU A 248 -4.02 -11.58 -30.01
C GLU A 248 -4.90 -12.40 -29.05
N ALA A 249 -5.64 -13.38 -29.56
CA ALA A 249 -6.41 -14.30 -28.71
C ALA A 249 -5.51 -15.07 -27.73
N ILE A 250 -4.34 -15.54 -28.20
CA ILE A 250 -3.35 -16.23 -27.37
C ILE A 250 -2.70 -15.27 -26.36
N LYS A 251 -2.37 -14.04 -26.78
CA LYS A 251 -1.84 -13.02 -25.86
C LYS A 251 -2.81 -12.76 -24.71
N SER A 252 -4.10 -12.61 -25.00
CA SER A 252 -5.13 -12.44 -23.96
C SER A 252 -5.13 -13.62 -22.98
N LYS A 253 -5.15 -14.87 -23.49
CA LYS A 253 -5.08 -16.07 -22.64
C LYS A 253 -3.82 -16.10 -21.76
N LEU A 254 -2.66 -15.70 -22.29
CA LEU A 254 -1.41 -15.62 -21.53
C LEU A 254 -1.45 -14.51 -20.47
N ILE A 255 -2.03 -13.35 -20.78
CA ILE A 255 -2.23 -12.26 -19.82
C ILE A 255 -3.17 -12.70 -18.70
N ASP A 256 -4.24 -13.43 -19.02
CA ASP A 256 -5.18 -14.00 -18.05
C ASP A 256 -4.50 -15.01 -17.10
N LEU A 257 -3.47 -15.72 -17.60
CA LEU A 257 -2.59 -16.61 -16.84
C LEU A 257 -1.48 -15.87 -16.08
N GLY A 258 -1.40 -14.53 -16.16
CA GLY A 258 -0.45 -13.70 -15.43
C GLY A 258 0.90 -13.47 -16.12
N PHE A 259 1.04 -13.82 -17.40
CA PHE A 259 2.25 -13.53 -18.16
C PHE A 259 2.27 -12.08 -18.66
N SER A 260 3.43 -11.42 -18.53
CA SER A 260 3.68 -10.11 -19.12
C SER A 260 4.20 -10.27 -20.56
N ILE A 261 3.29 -10.31 -21.54
CA ILE A 261 3.63 -10.36 -22.96
C ILE A 261 3.70 -8.93 -23.51
N LYS A 262 4.78 -8.61 -24.24
CA LYS A 262 4.96 -7.31 -24.92
C LYS A 262 4.46 -7.36 -26.35
#